data_AF-A0A1S7SKG5-F1
#
_entry.id   AF-A0A1S7SKG5-F1
#
_cell.length_a   1.000
_cell.length_b   1.000
_cell.length_c   1.000
_cell.angle_alpha   90.00
_cell.angle_beta   90.00
_cell.angle_gamma   90.00
#
_symmetry.space_group_name_H-M   'P 1'
#
loop_
_entity.id
_entity.type
_entity.pdbx_description
1 polymer ?
#
loop_
_entity_poly.entity_id
_entity_poly.type
_entity_poly.pdbx_seq_one_letter_code
_entity_poly.pdbx_strand_id
1 'polypeptide(L)'
;MRETNDPGTSLVEKMERHLAAQRVTTRVVREWDERRASEEVNAVLYAGAISTASQAEREARLSIVLHEPSDRAEQDRKLEYLAAFILSTRGPLDPMEMEMIERIADRQM
;
A
#
# COMPACT_ATOMS: atom_id res chain seq x y z
N MET A 1 -3.60 -9.40 -21.10
CA MET A 1 -3.37 -8.71 -19.81
C MET A 1 -1.89 -8.78 -19.51
N ARG A 2 -1.16 -7.66 -19.65
CA ARG A 2 0.24 -7.57 -19.21
C ARG A 2 0.21 -6.98 -17.80
N GLU A 3 0.79 -7.69 -16.84
CA GLU A 3 1.16 -7.13 -15.55
C GLU A 3 2.07 -5.94 -15.81
N THR A 4 1.61 -4.74 -15.47
CA THR A 4 2.38 -3.50 -15.56
C THR A 4 3.34 -3.45 -14.38
N ASN A 5 4.33 -4.35 -14.37
CA ASN A 5 5.54 -4.08 -13.63
C ASN A 5 6.32 -3.07 -14.50
N ASP A 6 6.03 -1.77 -14.30
CA ASP A 6 6.72 -0.69 -15.00
C ASP A 6 8.14 -0.58 -14.43
N PRO A 7 9.18 -1.06 -15.13
CA PRO A 7 10.53 -1.15 -14.59
C PRO A 7 11.23 0.22 -14.51
N GLY A 8 10.58 1.30 -14.95
CA GLY A 8 11.18 2.63 -15.10
C GLY A 8 10.71 3.70 -14.10
N THR A 9 9.71 3.45 -13.26
CA THR A 9 9.23 4.46 -12.30
C THR A 9 10.08 4.46 -11.03
N SER A 10 10.55 5.64 -10.62
CA SER A 10 11.42 5.82 -9.45
C SER A 10 10.71 5.40 -8.15
N LEU A 11 11.49 5.07 -7.11
CA LEU A 11 10.93 4.78 -5.78
C LEU A 11 10.03 5.92 -5.28
N VAL A 12 10.43 7.17 -5.51
CA VAL A 12 9.69 8.36 -5.07
C VAL A 12 8.32 8.43 -5.72
N GLU A 13 8.22 8.23 -7.03
CA GLU A 13 6.92 8.25 -7.73
C GLU A 13 6.00 7.12 -7.25
N LYS A 14 6.56 5.94 -6.94
CA LYS A 14 5.80 4.83 -6.37
C LYS A 14 5.26 5.19 -4.96
N MET A 15 6.09 5.82 -4.12
CA MET A 15 5.67 6.34 -2.81
C MET A 15 4.56 7.39 -2.92
N GLU A 16 4.68 8.33 -3.86
CA GLU A 16 3.66 9.37 -4.09
C GLU A 16 2.34 8.77 -4.55
N ARG A 17 2.38 7.79 -5.47
CA ARG A 17 1.20 7.04 -5.91
C ARG A 17 0.53 6.31 -4.75
N HIS A 18 1.31 5.67 -3.88
CA HIS A 18 0.78 5.01 -2.68
C HIS A 18 0.13 6.00 -1.71
N LEU A 19 0.75 7.16 -1.44
CA LEU A 19 0.14 8.21 -0.60
C LEU A 19 -1.15 8.79 -1.22
N ALA A 20 -1.19 8.94 -2.54
CA ALA A 20 -2.40 9.35 -3.25
C ALA A 20 -3.51 8.31 -3.10
N ALA A 21 -3.19 7.02 -3.28
CA ALA A 21 -4.13 5.93 -3.07
C ALA A 21 -4.65 5.88 -1.62
N GLN A 22 -3.78 5.99 -0.62
CA GLN A 22 -4.18 6.05 0.80
C GLN A 22 -5.15 7.20 1.09
N ARG A 23 -4.93 8.37 0.49
CA ARG A 23 -5.84 9.52 0.63
C ARG A 23 -7.21 9.24 0.03
N VAL A 24 -7.25 8.57 -1.13
CA VAL A 24 -8.52 8.13 -1.75
C VAL A 24 -9.21 7.10 -0.86
N THR A 25 -8.50 6.08 -0.37
CA THR A 25 -9.07 5.06 0.53
C THR A 25 -9.65 5.70 1.79
N THR A 26 -8.89 6.58 2.44
CA THR A 26 -9.34 7.29 3.66
C THR A 26 -10.59 8.13 3.39
N ARG A 27 -10.65 8.80 2.22
CA ARG A 27 -11.83 9.57 1.82
C ARG A 27 -13.05 8.67 1.63
N VAL A 28 -12.90 7.53 0.93
CA VAL A 28 -14.01 6.58 0.72
C VAL A 28 -14.48 6.03 2.05
N VAL A 29 -13.57 5.61 2.95
CA VAL A 29 -13.93 5.15 4.30
C VAL A 29 -14.76 6.20 5.03
N ARG A 30 -14.28 7.46 5.06
CA ARG A 30 -14.99 8.55 5.72
C ARG A 30 -16.38 8.79 5.14
N GLU A 31 -16.50 8.87 3.81
CA GLU A 31 -17.79 9.10 3.14
C GLU A 31 -18.79 7.97 3.45
N TRP A 32 -18.33 6.72 3.51
CA TRP A 32 -19.20 5.58 3.84
C TRP A 32 -19.53 5.50 5.33
N ASP A 33 -18.61 5.86 6.22
CA ASP A 33 -18.86 5.97 7.66
C ASP A 33 -19.88 7.08 7.97
N GLU A 34 -19.76 8.23 7.31
CA GLU A 34 -20.73 9.33 7.41
C GLU A 34 -22.12 8.88 6.95
N ARG A 35 -22.22 8.17 5.82
CA ARG A 35 -23.49 7.61 5.33
C ARG A 35 -24.07 6.60 6.31
N ARG A 36 -23.25 5.68 6.83
CA ARG A 36 -23.67 4.70 7.83
C ARG A 36 -24.17 5.36 9.12
N ALA A 37 -23.66 6.53 9.47
CA ALA A 37 -24.13 7.30 10.61
C ALA A 37 -25.49 7.98 10.36
N SER A 38 -25.82 8.31 9.11
CA SER A 38 -27.07 9.00 8.74
C SER A 38 -28.21 8.07 8.31
N GLU A 39 -27.91 6.89 7.75
CA GLU A 39 -28.89 5.98 7.17
C GLU A 39 -28.50 4.51 7.37
N GLU A 40 -29.48 3.60 7.23
CA GLU A 40 -29.21 2.16 7.26
C GLU A 40 -28.48 1.74 5.97
N VAL A 41 -27.21 1.37 6.11
CA VAL A 41 -26.36 0.94 5.00
C VAL A 41 -26.21 -0.57 5.00
N ASN A 42 -26.38 -1.18 3.83
CA ASN A 42 -26.09 -2.61 3.65
C ASN A 42 -24.60 -2.89 3.89
N ALA A 43 -24.31 -3.75 4.87
CA ALA A 43 -22.95 -4.08 5.29
C ALA A 43 -22.07 -4.65 4.15
N VAL A 44 -22.67 -5.38 3.19
CA VAL A 44 -21.95 -5.93 2.03
C VAL A 44 -21.54 -4.82 1.07
N LEU A 45 -22.40 -3.81 0.86
CA LEU A 45 -22.06 -2.66 0.01
C LEU A 45 -20.98 -1.79 0.65
N TYR A 46 -21.06 -1.58 1.97
CA TYR A 46 -20.02 -0.91 2.73
C TYR A 46 -18.68 -1.64 2.57
N ALA A 47 -18.64 -2.94 2.89
CA ALA A 47 -17.42 -3.74 2.79
C ALA A 47 -16.87 -3.80 1.36
N GLY A 48 -17.74 -3.91 0.36
CA GLY A 48 -17.36 -3.86 -1.06
C GLY A 48 -16.69 -2.55 -1.44
N ALA A 49 -17.26 -1.41 -1.03
CA ALA A 49 -16.67 -0.10 -1.29
C ALA A 49 -15.30 0.08 -0.61
N ILE A 50 -15.18 -0.34 0.66
CA ILE A 50 -13.88 -0.31 1.36
C ILE A 50 -12.86 -1.23 0.67
N SER A 51 -13.27 -2.42 0.26
CA SER A 51 -12.40 -3.38 -0.44
C SER A 51 -11.92 -2.83 -1.79
N THR A 52 -12.81 -2.25 -2.60
CA THR A 52 -12.43 -1.64 -3.89
C THR A 52 -11.48 -0.47 -3.69
N ALA A 53 -11.73 0.38 -2.68
CA ALA A 53 -10.87 1.51 -2.38
C ALA A 53 -9.50 1.08 -1.83
N SER A 54 -9.42 -0.06 -1.15
CA SER A 54 -8.17 -0.60 -0.60
C SER A 54 -7.33 -1.33 -1.65
N GLN A 55 -7.94 -1.85 -2.72
CA GLN A 55 -7.23 -2.59 -3.77
C GLN A 55 -6.17 -1.73 -4.46
N ALA A 56 -6.50 -0.49 -4.84
CA ALA A 56 -5.56 0.42 -5.48
C ALA A 56 -4.40 0.84 -4.55
N GLU A 57 -4.66 0.97 -3.24
CA GLU A 57 -3.63 1.20 -2.24
C GLU A 57 -2.69 0.00 -2.14
N ARG A 58 -3.24 -1.21 -2.05
CA ARG A 58 -2.47 -2.46 -2.00
C ARG A 58 -1.58 -2.63 -3.22
N GLU A 59 -2.09 -2.37 -4.42
CA GLU A 59 -1.31 -2.44 -5.67
C GLU A 59 -0.17 -1.42 -5.68
N ALA A 60 -0.42 -0.19 -5.27
CA ALA A 60 0.61 0.84 -5.16
C ALA A 60 1.68 0.48 -4.12
N ARG A 61 1.26 -0.05 -2.97
CA ARG A 61 2.18 -0.52 -1.91
C ARG A 61 3.05 -1.67 -2.39
N LEU A 62 2.46 -2.66 -3.07
CA LEU A 62 3.20 -3.79 -3.62
C LEU A 62 4.26 -3.34 -4.63
N SER A 63 3.97 -2.30 -5.43
CA SER A 63 4.96 -1.74 -6.36
C SER A 63 6.22 -1.19 -5.67
N ILE A 64 6.09 -0.68 -4.43
CA ILE A 64 7.19 -0.21 -3.58
C ILE A 64 7.93 -1.42 -3.01
N VAL A 65 7.21 -2.41 -2.48
CA VAL A 65 7.80 -3.66 -1.94
C VAL A 65 8.65 -4.37 -2.99
N LEU A 66 8.18 -4.41 -4.25
CA LEU A 66 8.88 -5.03 -5.38
C LEU A 66 9.96 -4.16 -6.02
N HIS A 67 10.06 -2.86 -5.68
CA HIS A 67 11.08 -1.98 -6.26
C HIS A 67 12.49 -2.41 -5.80
N GLU A 68 13.38 -2.68 -6.75
CA GLU A 68 14.80 -2.96 -6.48
C GLU A 68 15.56 -1.63 -6.37
N PRO A 69 16.09 -1.27 -5.17
CA PRO A 69 16.84 -0.03 -5.01
C PRO A 69 18.12 -0.02 -5.84
N SER A 70 18.44 1.12 -6.44
CA SER A 70 19.66 1.29 -7.24
C SER A 70 20.92 1.51 -6.39
N ASP A 71 20.76 2.05 -5.18
CA ASP A 71 21.83 2.28 -4.21
C ASP A 71 21.37 2.11 -2.75
N ARG A 72 22.32 2.22 -1.82
CA ARG A 72 22.05 2.09 -0.38
C ARG A 72 21.13 3.19 0.15
N ALA A 73 21.23 4.42 -0.37
CA ALA A 73 20.40 5.52 0.09
C ALA A 73 18.93 5.33 -0.32
N GLU A 74 18.69 4.79 -1.52
CA GLU A 74 17.37 4.40 -2.00
C GLU A 74 16.83 3.19 -1.22
N GLN A 75 17.69 2.23 -0.87
CA GLN A 75 17.32 1.11 0.00
C GLN A 75 16.88 1.60 1.39
N ASP A 76 17.67 2.45 2.04
CA ASP A 76 17.36 2.99 3.36
C ASP A 76 16.03 3.76 3.33
N ARG A 77 15.80 4.55 2.28
CA ARG A 77 14.53 5.28 2.08
C ARG A 77 13.33 4.36 1.91
N LYS A 78 13.48 3.27 1.14
CA LYS A 78 12.43 2.26 0.97
C LYS A 78 12.06 1.63 2.32
N LEU A 79 13.06 1.25 3.12
CA LEU A 79 12.86 0.66 4.43
C LEU A 79 12.21 1.63 5.42
N GLU A 80 12.67 2.88 5.46
CA GLU A 80 12.10 3.94 6.30
C GLU A 80 10.61 4.15 5.99
N TYR A 81 10.27 4.22 4.71
CA TYR A 81 8.89 4.37 4.28
C TYR A 81 7.99 3.19 4.67
N LEU A 82 8.46 1.96 4.46
CA LEU A 82 7.72 0.75 4.86
C LEU A 82 7.55 0.69 6.38
N ALA A 83 8.58 1.04 7.15
CA ALA A 83 8.49 1.12 8.61
C ALA A 83 7.47 2.16 9.06
N ALA A 84 7.49 3.36 8.47
CA ALA A 84 6.50 4.42 8.75
C ALA A 84 5.07 3.97 8.41
N PHE A 85 4.88 3.25 7.29
CA PHE A 85 3.60 2.68 6.91
C PHE A 85 3.07 1.67 7.95
N ILE A 86 3.90 0.72 8.38
CA ILE A 86 3.51 -0.30 9.36
C ILE A 86 3.14 0.35 10.70
N LEU A 87 3.96 1.29 11.17
CA LEU A 87 3.74 2.00 12.44
C LEU A 87 2.46 2.85 12.40
N SER A 88 2.18 3.50 11.26
CA SER A 88 1.02 4.40 11.12
C SER A 88 -0.30 3.65 10.95
N THR A 89 -0.31 2.53 10.23
CA THR A 89 -1.54 1.76 9.99
C THR A 89 -1.90 0.82 11.14
N ARG A 90 -0.93 0.49 12.03
CA ARG A 90 -1.07 -0.54 13.07
C ARG A 90 -1.58 -1.89 12.53
N GLY A 91 -1.50 -2.09 11.22
CA GLY A 91 -1.88 -3.33 10.54
C GLY A 91 -0.67 -4.26 10.46
N PRO A 92 -0.84 -5.58 10.66
CA PRO A 92 0.21 -6.52 10.33
C PRO A 92 0.52 -6.44 8.84
N LEU A 93 1.80 -6.62 8.47
CA LEU A 93 2.16 -6.92 7.08
C LEU A 93 1.45 -8.22 6.67
N ASP A 94 0.94 -8.25 5.44
CA ASP A 94 0.42 -9.46 4.82
C ASP A 94 1.56 -10.50 4.68
N PRO A 95 1.31 -11.82 4.79
CA PRO A 95 2.38 -12.83 4.72
C PRO A 95 3.28 -12.73 3.48
N MET A 96 2.73 -12.34 2.34
CA MET A 96 3.50 -12.09 1.11
C MET A 96 4.48 -10.92 1.25
N GLU A 97 4.08 -9.86 1.96
CA GLU A 97 4.95 -8.71 2.21
C GLU A 97 6.08 -9.06 3.18
N MET A 98 5.78 -9.91 4.17
CA MET A 98 6.74 -10.44 5.14
C MET A 98 7.80 -11.31 4.45
N GLU A 99 7.37 -12.26 3.62
CA GLU A 99 8.25 -13.13 2.83
C GLU A 99 9.18 -12.33 1.91
N MET A 100 8.66 -11.27 1.28
CA MET A 100 9.47 -10.42 0.40
C MET A 100 10.53 -9.61 1.16
N ILE A 101 10.25 -9.16 2.39
CA ILE A 101 11.23 -8.48 3.23
C ILE A 101 12.34 -9.45 3.66
N GLU A 102 11.98 -10.66 4.09
CA GLU A 102 12.95 -11.71 4.47
C GLU A 102 13.88 -12.06 3.30
N ARG A 103 13.33 -12.24 2.10
CA ARG A 103 14.12 -12.53 0.89
C ARG A 103 15.12 -11.44 0.51
N ILE A 104 14.81 -10.17 0.80
CA ILE A 104 15.71 -9.05 0.54
C ILE A 104 16.83 -9.03 1.60
N ALA A 105 16.50 -9.32 2.86
CA ALA A 105 17.47 -9.39 3.95
C ALA A 105 18.50 -10.53 3.74
N ASP A 106 18.04 -11.71 3.34
CA ASP A 106 18.91 -12.87 3.10
C ASP A 106 19.85 -12.69 1.91
N ARG A 107 19.53 -11.80 0.98
CA ARG A 107 20.36 -11.49 -0.18
C ARG A 107 21.54 -10.55 0.14
N GLN A 108 21.59 -10.02 1.37
CA GLN A 108 22.64 -9.10 1.86
C GLN A 108 23.58 -9.74 2.90
N MET A 109 23.41 -11.02 3.23
CA MET A 109 24.39 -11.85 3.96
C MET A 109 25.18 -12.75 3.00
#